data_AF-A0ABD3AC88-F1
#
_entry.id   AF-A0ABD3AC88-F1
#
_cell.length_a   1.000
_cell.length_b   1.000
_cell.length_c   1.000
_cell.angle_alpha   90.00
_cell.angle_beta   90.00
_cell.angle_gamma   90.00
#
_symmetry.space_group_name_H-M   'P 1'
#
loop_
_entity.id
_entity.type
_entity.pdbx_description
1 polymer ?
#
loop_
_entity_poly.entity_id
_entity_poly.type
_entity_poly.pdbx_seq_one_letter_code
_entity_poly.pdbx_strand_id
1 'polypeptide(L)'
;MQRLSLVDNWLVYEGDEVVNPRFSVRKQLNLLNSRLLAQVSCLCCDNNGNGNANMNGSSASSSPKKKVKYEIEGSYKQRCCVVYDDNRRQVAEFKQKEAIRGIVFGLDVFRLIVHKPGDRIESATAMALVIILEQMFGSSYSSTWRFAALY
;
A
#
# COMPACT_ATOMS: atom_id res chain seq x y z
N MET A 1 17.68 -3.25 -22.23
CA MET A 1 18.23 -2.56 -21.04
C MET A 1 17.25 -2.74 -19.89
N GLN A 2 17.56 -3.62 -18.96
CA GLN A 2 16.70 -3.97 -17.83
C GLN A 2 17.02 -3.01 -16.68
N ARG A 3 16.19 -1.99 -16.47
CA ARG A 3 16.26 -1.18 -15.25
C ARG A 3 15.86 -2.09 -14.08
N LEU A 4 16.83 -2.60 -13.36
CA LEU A 4 16.63 -3.17 -12.03
C LEU A 4 16.32 -1.99 -11.10
N SER A 5 15.05 -1.59 -11.01
CA SER A 5 14.67 -0.59 -10.03
C SER A 5 14.71 -1.25 -8.66
N LEU A 6 15.79 -1.02 -7.90
CA LEU A 6 15.79 -1.17 -6.43
C LEU A 6 14.72 -0.31 -5.73
N VAL A 7 13.94 0.46 -6.48
CA VAL A 7 12.82 1.33 -6.08
C VAL A 7 11.49 0.55 -6.10
N ASP A 8 11.48 -0.69 -5.62
CA ASP A 8 10.24 -1.45 -5.43
C ASP A 8 9.68 -1.28 -4.00
N ASN A 9 10.16 -0.27 -3.26
CA ASN A 9 9.76 0.03 -1.89
C ASN A 9 9.48 1.52 -1.72
N TRP A 10 8.22 1.86 -1.40
CA TRP A 10 7.73 3.21 -1.15
C TRP A 10 7.66 3.44 0.35
N LEU A 11 8.10 4.60 0.81
CA LEU A 11 8.03 5.02 2.22
C LEU A 11 6.99 6.13 2.35
N VAL A 12 6.09 5.99 3.32
CA VAL A 12 5.05 6.99 3.61
C VAL A 12 5.36 7.68 4.92
N TYR A 13 5.40 9.01 4.89
CA TYR A 13 5.71 9.86 6.03
C TYR A 13 4.48 10.65 6.48
N GLU A 14 4.51 11.10 7.72
CA GLU A 14 3.52 12.05 8.25
C GLU A 14 3.99 13.49 7.96
N GLY A 15 3.13 14.31 7.36
CA GLY A 15 3.47 15.70 7.04
C GLY A 15 4.73 15.84 6.17
N ASP A 16 5.61 16.77 6.55
CA ASP A 16 6.87 17.07 5.86
C ASP A 16 8.10 16.36 6.47
N GLU A 17 7.87 15.36 7.32
CA GLU A 17 8.96 14.60 7.95
C GLU A 17 9.65 13.67 6.94
N VAL A 18 10.99 13.59 7.00
CA VAL A 18 11.80 12.73 6.10
C VAL A 18 12.51 11.59 6.87
N VAL A 19 12.44 11.61 8.20
CA VAL A 19 13.28 10.76 9.06
C VAL A 19 12.50 9.57 9.64
N ASN A 20 11.18 9.66 9.74
CA ASN A 20 10.36 8.64 10.40
C ASN A 20 9.16 8.20 9.54
N PRO A 21 9.34 7.21 8.65
CA PRO A 21 8.24 6.71 7.84
C PRO A 21 7.21 5.96 8.70
N ARG A 22 5.92 6.28 8.55
CA ARG A 22 4.80 5.57 9.20
C ARG A 22 4.72 4.12 8.72
N PHE A 23 4.87 3.90 7.42
CA PHE A 23 4.84 2.56 6.83
C PHE A 23 5.58 2.52 5.49
N SER A 24 5.89 1.29 5.06
CA SER A 24 6.46 1.01 3.76
C SER A 24 5.53 0.16 2.92
N VAL A 25 5.54 0.36 1.61
CA VAL A 25 4.78 -0.45 0.66
C VAL A 25 5.74 -1.00 -0.36
N ARG A 26 5.77 -2.32 -0.48
CA ARG A 26 6.66 -3.03 -1.39
C ARG A 26 5.88 -3.71 -2.51
N LYS A 27 6.27 -3.47 -3.75
CA LYS A 27 5.73 -4.17 -4.91
C LYS A 27 6.18 -5.64 -4.88
N GLN A 28 5.27 -6.56 -5.13
CA GLN A 28 5.60 -7.99 -5.17
C GLN A 28 5.78 -8.43 -6.62
N LEU A 29 6.95 -8.98 -6.94
CA LEU A 29 7.33 -9.44 -8.28
C LEU A 29 7.38 -10.97 -8.35
N ASN A 30 6.44 -11.64 -7.67
CA ASN A 30 6.44 -13.10 -7.59
C ASN A 30 5.87 -13.69 -8.88
N LEU A 31 6.72 -14.30 -9.71
CA LEU A 31 6.32 -15.01 -10.93
C LEU A 31 5.36 -16.19 -10.68
N LEU A 32 5.23 -16.68 -9.45
CA LEU A 32 4.51 -17.92 -9.10
C LEU A 32 3.18 -17.70 -8.35
N ASN A 33 2.97 -16.55 -7.72
CA ASN A 33 1.70 -16.22 -7.04
C ASN A 33 1.13 -14.94 -7.65
N SER A 34 0.36 -15.11 -8.73
CA SER A 34 -0.13 -14.02 -9.58
C SER A 34 -1.14 -13.10 -8.91
N ARG A 35 -1.52 -13.37 -7.65
CA ARG A 35 -2.55 -12.63 -6.93
C ARG A 35 -2.00 -11.53 -6.06
N LEU A 36 -0.80 -11.68 -5.47
CA LEU A 36 -0.23 -10.71 -4.55
C LEU A 36 0.44 -9.55 -5.32
N LEU A 37 -0.12 -8.35 -5.18
CA LEU A 37 0.28 -7.15 -5.90
C LEU A 37 1.32 -6.34 -5.14
N ALA A 38 1.05 -6.10 -3.85
CA ALA A 38 1.90 -5.30 -2.98
C ALA A 38 1.71 -5.69 -1.51
N GLN A 39 2.73 -5.41 -0.70
CA GLN A 39 2.72 -5.67 0.74
C GLN A 39 3.00 -4.37 1.49
N VAL A 40 2.20 -4.09 2.51
CA VAL A 40 2.36 -2.93 3.39
C VAL A 40 2.92 -3.39 4.72
N SER A 41 4.04 -2.81 5.16
CA SER A 41 4.64 -3.11 6.47
C SER A 41 4.65 -1.86 7.33
N CYS A 42 4.15 -2.00 8.57
CA CYS A 42 4.33 -0.96 9.58
C CYS A 42 5.80 -0.89 9.98
N LEU A 43 6.28 0.32 10.16
CA LEU A 43 7.63 0.61 10.66
C LEU A 43 7.60 1.10 12.11
N CYS A 44 6.45 0.94 12.77
CA CYS A 44 6.26 1.28 14.17
C CYS A 44 7.40 0.69 15.01
N CYS A 45 8.14 1.57 15.67
CA CYS A 45 9.02 1.19 16.76
C CYS A 45 8.14 0.65 17.90
N ASP A 46 8.44 -0.57 18.38
CA ASP A 46 7.82 -1.13 19.58
C ASP A 46 8.23 -0.30 20.80
N ASN A 47 7.60 0.85 20.98
CA ASN A 47 7.73 1.68 22.17
C ASN A 47 6.51 1.44 23.06
N ASN A 48 6.35 0.20 23.56
CA ASN A 48 5.59 0.03 24.80
C ASN A 48 6.14 -1.14 25.61
N GLY A 49 6.94 -0.80 26.61
CA GLY A 49 7.31 -1.70 27.68
C GLY A 49 6.11 -1.96 28.58
N ASN A 50 5.61 -3.19 28.57
CA ASN A 50 5.08 -3.86 29.76
C ASN A 50 4.90 -5.35 29.44
N GLY A 51 5.87 -6.17 29.86
CA GLY A 51 5.85 -7.61 29.61
C GLY A 51 7.19 -8.22 29.96
N ASN A 52 7.30 -8.70 31.21
CA ASN A 52 8.43 -9.38 31.81
C ASN A 52 9.11 -10.39 30.86
N ALA A 53 10.17 -9.97 30.17
CA ALA A 53 11.04 -10.84 29.40
C ALA A 53 12.31 -11.07 30.21
N ASN A 54 12.31 -12.21 30.89
CA ASN A 54 13.46 -12.82 31.53
C ASN A 54 14.66 -12.78 30.56
N MET A 55 15.71 -12.07 30.97
CA MET A 55 16.99 -12.00 30.28
C MET A 55 17.54 -13.41 30.12
N ASN A 56 17.67 -13.88 28.89
CA ASN A 56 18.76 -14.76 28.45
C ASN A 56 18.71 -14.95 26.93
N GLY A 57 19.74 -14.45 26.25
CA GLY A 57 20.09 -14.91 24.91
C GLY A 57 20.13 -13.84 23.82
N SER A 58 21.34 -13.29 23.63
CA SER A 58 21.98 -13.10 22.32
C SER A 58 21.59 -11.86 21.48
N SER A 59 22.46 -10.86 21.58
CA SER A 59 22.98 -9.95 20.54
C SER A 59 22.40 -10.03 19.12
N ALA A 60 22.00 -8.89 18.55
CA ALA A 60 22.44 -8.36 17.24
C ALA A 60 21.34 -7.55 16.48
N SER A 61 21.73 -6.35 16.05
CA SER A 61 21.08 -5.47 15.06
C SER A 61 19.76 -4.78 15.48
N SER A 62 19.85 -3.47 15.74
CA SER A 62 18.72 -2.54 15.95
C SER A 62 17.99 -2.22 14.64
N SER A 63 17.62 -3.27 13.89
CA SER A 63 16.80 -3.13 12.69
C SER A 63 15.33 -3.03 13.13
N PRO A 64 14.55 -2.01 12.72
CA PRO A 64 13.14 -1.97 13.04
C PRO A 64 12.47 -3.25 12.53
N LYS A 65 11.83 -4.00 13.42
CA LYS A 65 11.09 -5.24 13.07
C LYS A 65 9.92 -4.85 12.19
N LYS A 66 10.03 -5.07 10.88
CA LYS A 66 8.96 -4.79 9.91
C LYS A 66 7.83 -5.81 10.11
N LYS A 67 6.69 -5.38 10.66
CA LYS A 67 5.48 -6.20 10.73
C LYS A 67 4.61 -5.92 9.51
N VAL A 68 4.23 -6.95 8.76
CA VAL A 68 3.25 -6.84 7.66
C VAL A 68 1.92 -6.41 8.26
N LYS A 69 1.39 -5.27 7.80
CA LYS A 69 0.14 -4.68 8.26
C LYS A 69 -1.00 -4.94 7.27
N TYR A 70 -0.71 -4.85 5.98
CA TYR A 70 -1.70 -5.13 4.93
C TYR A 70 -1.09 -5.89 3.75
N GLU A 71 -1.92 -6.69 3.10
CA GLU A 71 -1.61 -7.33 1.83
C GLU A 71 -2.58 -6.86 0.76
N ILE A 72 -2.07 -6.53 -0.43
CA ILE A 72 -2.87 -6.07 -1.54
C ILE A 72 -2.84 -7.14 -2.61
N GLU A 73 -4.01 -7.65 -2.97
CA GLU A 73 -4.18 -8.64 -4.03
C GLU A 73 -4.95 -8.05 -5.24
N GLY A 74 -4.86 -8.72 -6.38
CA GLY A 74 -5.63 -8.41 -7.59
C GLY A 74 -4.86 -7.59 -8.62
N SER A 75 -5.58 -6.88 -9.49
CA SER A 75 -5.00 -6.09 -10.60
C SER A 75 -5.40 -4.63 -10.52
N TYR A 76 -4.42 -3.76 -10.32
CA TYR A 76 -4.67 -2.33 -10.22
C TYR A 76 -5.05 -1.73 -11.58
N LYS A 77 -4.48 -2.25 -12.67
CA LYS A 77 -4.85 -1.84 -14.03
C LYS A 77 -6.33 -2.14 -14.34
N GLN A 78 -6.87 -3.22 -13.78
CA GLN A 78 -8.28 -3.60 -13.92
C GLN A 78 -9.16 -3.06 -12.78
N ARG A 79 -8.59 -2.26 -11.87
CA ARG A 79 -9.27 -1.69 -10.69
C ARG A 79 -10.08 -2.75 -9.93
N CYS A 80 -9.48 -3.91 -9.71
CA CYS A 80 -10.06 -5.06 -8.98
C CYS A 80 -9.17 -5.50 -7.82
N CYS A 81 -8.51 -4.54 -7.16
CA CYS A 81 -7.63 -4.80 -6.04
C CYS A 81 -8.39 -4.92 -4.72
N VAL A 82 -7.92 -5.78 -3.84
CA VAL A 82 -8.45 -5.92 -2.48
C VAL A 82 -7.32 -5.78 -1.49
N VAL A 83 -7.55 -5.01 -0.43
CA VAL A 83 -6.63 -4.81 0.69
C VAL A 83 -7.10 -5.66 1.86
N TYR A 84 -6.22 -6.53 2.32
CA TYR A 84 -6.42 -7.43 3.45
C TYR A 84 -5.59 -6.99 4.65
N ASP A 85 -6.14 -7.13 5.85
CA ASP A 85 -5.37 -7.04 7.11
C ASP A 85 -4.59 -8.33 7.42
N ASP A 86 -3.90 -8.33 8.56
CA ASP A 86 -3.15 -9.49 9.07
C ASP A 86 -4.03 -10.72 9.38
N ASN A 87 -5.32 -10.51 9.62
CA ASN A 87 -6.32 -11.57 9.83
C ASN A 87 -6.99 -12.02 8.53
N ARG A 88 -6.49 -11.58 7.37
CA ARG A 88 -7.07 -11.83 6.04
C ARG A 88 -8.50 -11.32 5.88
N ARG A 89 -8.89 -10.27 6.61
CA ARG A 89 -10.17 -9.57 6.46
C ARG A 89 -10.03 -8.47 5.43
N GLN A 90 -11.06 -8.30 4.60
CA GLN A 90 -11.12 -7.22 3.61
C GLN A 90 -11.33 -5.89 4.32
N VAL A 91 -10.33 -5.00 4.25
CA VAL A 91 -10.39 -3.66 4.87
C VAL A 91 -10.65 -2.56 3.84
N ALA A 92 -10.22 -2.77 2.60
CA ALA A 92 -10.55 -1.89 1.50
C ALA A 92 -10.60 -2.64 0.16
N GLU A 93 -11.33 -2.09 -0.81
CA GLU A 93 -11.47 -2.65 -2.14
C GLU A 93 -11.47 -1.54 -3.19
N PHE A 94 -10.74 -1.77 -4.28
CA PHE A 94 -10.77 -0.98 -5.49
C PHE A 94 -11.74 -1.63 -6.46
N LYS A 95 -12.75 -0.88 -6.93
CA LYS A 95 -13.71 -1.33 -7.96
C LYS A 95 -13.77 -0.35 -9.11
N GLN A 96 -13.77 -0.86 -10.34
CA GLN A 96 -14.11 -0.05 -11.51
C GLN A 96 -15.53 0.53 -11.35
N LYS A 97 -15.73 1.79 -11.76
CA LYS A 97 -17.06 2.39 -11.77
C LYS A 97 -17.88 1.77 -12.91
N GLU A 98 -19.06 1.25 -12.57
CA GLU A 98 -19.98 0.66 -13.55
C GLU A 98 -20.39 1.68 -14.62
N ALA A 99 -20.38 1.23 -15.88
CA ALA A 99 -20.87 1.99 -17.02
C ALA A 99 -22.38 2.22 -16.86
N ILE A 100 -22.79 3.49 -16.79
CA ILE A 100 -24.20 3.85 -16.73
C ILE A 100 -24.62 4.23 -18.16
N ARG A 101 -25.62 3.53 -18.70
CA ARG A 101 -26.29 3.85 -19.99
C ARG A 101 -25.34 3.94 -21.20
N GLY A 102 -24.50 2.92 -21.41
CA GLY A 102 -23.64 2.84 -22.61
C GLY A 102 -22.41 3.75 -22.59
N ILE A 103 -22.18 4.52 -21.52
CA ILE A 103 -20.96 5.30 -21.31
C ILE A 103 -19.94 4.40 -20.63
N VAL A 104 -18.90 4.00 -21.36
CA VAL A 104 -17.74 3.31 -20.78
C VAL A 104 -16.91 4.34 -20.03
N PHE A 105 -16.91 4.25 -18.70
CA PHE A 105 -15.91 4.97 -17.91
C PHE A 105 -14.56 4.29 -18.18
N GLY A 106 -13.60 5.07 -18.65
CA GLY A 106 -12.21 4.61 -18.74
C GLY A 106 -11.70 4.10 -17.39
N LEU A 107 -10.57 3.39 -17.41
CA LEU A 107 -9.95 2.82 -16.21
C LEU A 107 -9.54 3.87 -15.16
N ASP A 108 -9.63 5.16 -15.49
CA ASP A 108 -9.35 6.29 -14.60
C ASP A 108 -10.46 6.53 -13.57
N VAL A 109 -11.66 5.98 -13.77
CA VAL A 109 -12.78 6.16 -12.85
C VAL A 109 -13.06 4.88 -12.07
N PHE A 110 -12.72 4.90 -10.78
CA PHE A 110 -12.93 3.78 -9.86
C PHE A 110 -13.46 4.27 -8.51
N ARG A 111 -13.94 3.32 -7.70
CA ARG A 111 -14.36 3.52 -6.32
C ARG A 111 -13.35 2.84 -5.40
N LEU A 112 -12.91 3.56 -4.38
CA LEU A 112 -12.26 2.98 -3.22
C LEU A 112 -13.31 2.80 -2.13
N ILE A 113 -13.59 1.55 -1.78
CA ILE A 113 -14.55 1.17 -0.75
C ILE A 113 -13.76 0.78 0.49
N VAL A 114 -13.97 1.48 1.60
CA VAL A 114 -13.35 1.16 2.90
C VAL A 114 -14.39 0.50 3.80
N HIS A 115 -14.15 -0.74 4.20
CA HIS A 115 -15.10 -1.55 5.00
C HIS A 115 -15.02 -1.21 6.50
N LYS A 116 -16.12 -1.40 7.26
CA LYS A 116 -16.20 -1.22 8.73
C LYS A 116 -16.86 -2.47 9.37
N PRO A 117 -16.59 -2.86 10.65
CA PRO A 117 -15.73 -2.22 11.68
C PRO A 117 -14.75 -3.17 12.44
N GLY A 118 -13.70 -2.62 13.08
CA GLY A 118 -12.90 -3.32 14.12
C GLY A 118 -11.44 -2.87 14.21
N ASP A 119 -10.78 -2.72 13.06
CA ASP A 119 -9.48 -2.05 12.93
C ASP A 119 -9.51 -1.29 11.60
N ARG A 120 -9.70 0.03 11.69
CA ARG A 120 -10.01 0.85 10.52
C ARG A 120 -8.71 1.16 9.80
N ILE A 121 -8.63 0.83 8.52
CA ILE A 121 -7.66 1.52 7.66
C ILE A 121 -8.02 3.01 7.67
N GLU A 122 -7.10 3.84 8.14
CA GLU A 122 -7.27 5.30 8.14
C GLU A 122 -7.47 5.78 6.70
N SER A 123 -8.35 6.75 6.48
CA SER A 123 -8.55 7.35 5.15
C SER A 123 -7.23 7.82 4.54
N ALA A 124 -6.34 8.39 5.35
CA ALA A 124 -5.00 8.81 4.92
C ALA A 124 -4.16 7.63 4.40
N THR A 125 -4.17 6.50 5.11
CA THR A 125 -3.48 5.27 4.66
C THR A 125 -4.11 4.75 3.38
N ALA A 126 -5.44 4.67 3.30
CA ALA A 126 -6.15 4.19 2.12
C ALA A 126 -5.84 5.05 0.88
N MET A 127 -5.81 6.38 1.03
CA MET A 127 -5.44 7.31 -0.04
C MET A 127 -3.97 7.20 -0.44
N ALA A 128 -3.05 7.03 0.52
CA ALA A 128 -1.65 6.80 0.23
C ALA A 128 -1.45 5.53 -0.61
N LEU A 129 -2.21 4.46 -0.34
CA LEU A 129 -2.17 3.25 -1.17
C LEU A 129 -2.63 3.52 -2.61
N VAL A 130 -3.64 4.37 -2.82
CA VAL A 130 -4.06 4.75 -4.18
C VAL A 130 -2.91 5.39 -4.95
N ILE A 131 -2.24 6.37 -4.34
CA ILE A 131 -1.13 7.11 -4.95
C ILE A 131 0.03 6.18 -5.28
N ILE A 132 0.41 5.31 -4.33
CA ILE A 132 1.53 4.39 -4.51
C ILE A 132 1.25 3.38 -5.62
N LEU A 133 0.05 2.80 -5.64
CA LEU A 133 -0.34 1.87 -6.70
C LEU A 133 -0.38 2.54 -8.07
N GLU A 134 -0.81 3.82 -8.14
CA GLU A 134 -0.74 4.61 -9.38
C GLU A 134 0.71 4.81 -9.82
N GLN A 135 1.64 5.11 -8.91
CA GLN A 135 3.06 5.20 -9.24
C GLN A 135 3.66 3.86 -9.68
N MET A 136 3.23 2.74 -9.09
CA MET A 136 3.70 1.39 -9.41
C MET A 136 3.25 0.89 -10.79
N PHE A 137 2.06 1.30 -11.24
CA PHE A 137 1.35 0.67 -12.35
C PHE A 137 0.78 1.63 -13.41
N GLY A 138 0.81 2.95 -13.18
CA GLY A 138 0.13 3.97 -13.99
C GLY A 138 0.79 4.34 -15.33
N SER A 139 1.64 3.48 -15.88
CA SER A 139 2.48 3.80 -17.05
C SER A 139 1.79 3.67 -18.42
N SER A 140 0.46 3.78 -18.53
CA SER A 140 -0.21 3.58 -19.85
C SER A 140 -1.39 4.51 -20.14
N TYR A 141 -1.58 5.57 -19.38
CA TYR A 141 -2.60 6.57 -19.70
C TYR A 141 -1.88 7.83 -20.20
N SER A 142 -2.15 8.18 -21.45
CA SER A 142 -1.82 9.45 -22.09
C SER A 142 -1.87 10.60 -21.08
N SER A 143 -0.68 11.15 -20.77
CA SER A 143 -0.43 12.51 -20.30
C SER A 143 -1.65 13.31 -19.84
N THR A 144 -1.95 13.34 -18.52
CA THR A 144 -2.35 14.53 -17.73
C THR A 144 -2.43 14.18 -16.23
N TRP A 145 -1.34 13.68 -15.64
CA TRP A 145 -1.11 13.84 -14.19
C TRP A 145 0.27 14.47 -14.02
N ARG A 146 0.45 15.67 -14.56
CA ARG A 146 1.44 16.57 -13.97
C ARG A 146 0.75 17.08 -12.72
N PHE A 147 1.33 16.81 -11.55
CA PHE A 147 1.17 17.70 -10.42
C PHE A 147 1.60 19.08 -10.91
N ALA A 148 0.64 19.85 -11.43
CA ALA A 148 0.77 21.28 -11.52
C ALA A 148 0.66 21.77 -10.08
N ALA A 149 1.76 21.66 -9.34
CA ALA A 149 2.09 22.65 -8.35
C ALA A 149 2.30 23.95 -9.14
N LEU A 150 1.21 24.65 -9.43
CA LEU A 150 1.28 26.05 -9.78
C LEU A 150 1.29 26.79 -8.44
N TYR A 151 2.43 27.47 -8.25
CA TYR A 151 2.77 28.50 -7.27
C TYR A 151 1.65 28.97 -6.33
#